data_AF-A0A1G7MFB6-F1
#
_entry.id   AF-A0A1G7MFB6-F1
#
_cell.length_a   1.000
_cell.length_b   1.000
_cell.length_c   1.000
_cell.angle_alpha   90.00
_cell.angle_beta   90.00
_cell.angle_gamma   90.00
#
_symmetry.space_group_name_H-M   'P 1'
#
loop_
_entity.id
_entity.type
_entity.pdbx_description
1 polymer ?
#
loop_
_entity_poly.entity_id
_entity_poly.type
_entity_poly.pdbx_seq_one_letter_code
_entity_poly.pdbx_strand_id
1 'polypeptide(L)'
;MVKDNKKKKRKEKAMKKDANTILLFTEHRAAIDYLSDEDAGKLIKALFAYVDEGQLPDFNGPMMSLFTVIRTQIDRSHEAYKAKCERNSANAKKRFAVHSTSATASSGNPSQANVSERMPPHTGASLPNPNQNPIPNPGIDDGADTHIINDTEVVEDEEYSFDKIWDLYDKHVGNVESLRTTWATLSANEKRKIIDYVTVYVRVRPDRKYRKNFENFLACRTWETEPINQTDRNGSNNQYGNQSNESRRETICRNATRLITKLIGESNATSVGETTEETPNN
;
A
#
# COMPACT_ATOMS: atom_id res chain seq x y z
N MET A 1 -21.20 20.61 43.31
CA MET A 1 -22.00 19.58 42.60
C MET A 1 -22.20 19.82 41.08
N VAL A 2 -21.88 20.99 40.51
CA VAL A 2 -22.11 21.27 39.06
C VAL A 2 -20.94 20.83 38.14
N LYS A 3 -19.72 20.70 38.68
CA LYS A 3 -18.52 20.38 37.88
C LYS A 3 -18.42 18.90 37.50
N ASP A 4 -18.97 17.99 38.30
CA ASP A 4 -18.92 16.54 38.05
C ASP A 4 -19.87 16.08 36.94
N ASN A 5 -21.03 16.73 36.81
CA ASN A 5 -21.98 16.44 35.72
C ASN A 5 -21.46 16.87 34.34
N LYS A 6 -20.60 17.90 34.27
CA LYS A 6 -19.97 18.32 33.01
C LYS A 6 -18.87 17.36 32.56
N LYS A 7 -18.15 16.75 33.52
CA LYS A 7 -17.13 15.72 33.26
C LYS A 7 -17.77 14.39 32.85
N LYS A 8 -18.91 14.01 33.45
CA LYS A 8 -19.67 12.81 33.07
C LYS A 8 -20.25 12.93 31.65
N LYS A 9 -20.89 14.07 31.32
CA LYS A 9 -21.38 14.35 29.96
C LYS A 9 -20.26 14.45 28.89
N ARG A 10 -19.07 14.91 29.27
CA ARG A 10 -17.89 14.94 28.36
C ARG A 10 -17.28 13.56 28.14
N LYS A 11 -17.34 12.67 29.13
CA LYS A 11 -16.87 11.28 29.01
C LYS A 11 -17.85 10.39 28.24
N GLU A 12 -19.14 10.67 28.31
CA GLU A 12 -20.18 9.97 27.53
C GLU A 12 -20.14 10.37 26.04
N LYS A 13 -19.85 11.64 25.73
CA LYS A 13 -19.55 12.09 24.35
C LYS A 13 -18.19 11.66 23.81
N ALA A 14 -17.34 11.05 24.65
CA ALA A 14 -16.10 10.41 24.23
C ALA A 14 -16.27 8.88 24.13
N MET A 15 -17.52 8.39 24.02
CA MET A 15 -17.79 7.07 23.48
C MET A 15 -17.23 7.06 22.05
N LYS A 16 -16.26 6.16 21.82
CA LYS A 16 -15.72 5.73 20.53
C LYS A 16 -16.44 6.38 19.36
N LYS A 17 -15.82 7.40 18.74
CA LYS A 17 -16.20 7.78 17.39
C LYS A 17 -15.75 6.60 16.52
N ASP A 18 -16.61 5.60 16.44
CA ASP A 18 -16.43 4.51 15.50
C ASP A 18 -16.29 5.15 14.11
N ALA A 19 -15.45 4.58 13.26
CA ALA A 19 -15.26 5.15 11.93
C ALA A 19 -16.60 5.04 11.18
N ASN A 20 -17.34 6.15 11.07
CA ASN A 20 -18.58 6.26 10.28
C ASN A 20 -18.24 6.19 8.77
N THR A 21 -17.68 5.07 8.34
CA THR A 21 -17.27 4.80 6.96
C THR A 21 -18.24 3.82 6.36
N ILE A 22 -18.76 4.13 5.17
CA ILE A 22 -19.59 3.24 4.37
C ILE A 22 -18.74 2.72 3.21
N LEU A 23 -18.56 1.40 3.11
CA LEU A 23 -17.86 0.78 2.00
C LEU A 23 -18.87 0.08 1.08
N LEU A 24 -19.16 0.71 -0.07
CA LEU A 24 -20.04 0.15 -1.09
C LEU A 24 -19.24 -0.63 -2.12
N PHE A 25 -19.65 -1.86 -2.40
CA PHE A 25 -19.02 -2.70 -3.41
C PHE A 25 -19.64 -2.47 -4.77
N THR A 26 -18.81 -2.53 -5.81
CA THR A 26 -19.22 -2.32 -7.20
C THR A 26 -20.18 -3.39 -7.71
N GLU A 27 -20.26 -4.54 -7.03
CA GLU A 27 -21.21 -5.61 -7.34
C GLU A 27 -22.68 -5.16 -7.24
N HIS A 28 -22.98 -4.18 -6.38
CA HIS A 28 -24.34 -3.65 -6.21
C HIS A 28 -24.75 -2.70 -7.33
N ARG A 29 -23.83 -2.32 -8.22
CA ARG A 29 -24.11 -1.35 -9.29
C ARG A 29 -25.30 -1.76 -10.15
N ALA A 30 -25.33 -3.02 -10.60
CA ALA A 30 -26.43 -3.50 -11.44
C ALA A 30 -27.78 -3.35 -10.72
N ALA A 31 -27.85 -3.67 -9.43
CA ALA A 31 -29.07 -3.53 -8.63
C ALA A 31 -29.48 -2.06 -8.41
N ILE A 32 -28.51 -1.15 -8.31
CA ILE A 32 -28.76 0.29 -8.17
C ILE A 32 -29.23 0.89 -9.50
N ASP A 33 -28.66 0.46 -10.63
CA ASP A 33 -29.05 0.93 -11.98
C ASP A 33 -30.50 0.54 -12.35
N TYR A 34 -31.10 -0.44 -11.67
CA TYR A 34 -32.53 -0.78 -11.81
C TYR A 34 -33.47 0.15 -11.02
N LEU A 35 -32.95 1.01 -10.16
CA LEU A 35 -33.73 1.99 -9.40
C LEU A 35 -33.85 3.31 -10.19
N SER A 36 -34.93 4.05 -9.94
CA SER A 36 -34.99 5.46 -10.33
C SER A 36 -33.95 6.27 -9.56
N ASP A 37 -33.53 7.42 -10.09
CA ASP A 37 -32.60 8.32 -9.39
C ASP A 37 -33.19 8.77 -8.04
N GLU A 38 -34.52 8.95 -7.95
CA GLU A 38 -35.21 9.26 -6.70
C GLU A 38 -35.07 8.13 -5.67
N ASP A 39 -35.26 6.88 -6.10
CA ASP A 39 -35.17 5.72 -5.19
C ASP A 39 -33.73 5.40 -4.84
N ALA A 40 -32.79 5.49 -5.77
CA ALA A 40 -31.36 5.42 -5.47
C ALA A 40 -30.96 6.49 -4.44
N GLY A 41 -31.44 7.73 -4.61
CA GLY A 41 -31.22 8.81 -3.65
C GLY A 41 -31.79 8.52 -2.26
N LYS A 42 -33.01 7.97 -2.18
CA LYS A 42 -33.62 7.54 -0.90
C LYS A 42 -32.83 6.40 -0.25
N LEU A 43 -32.38 5.41 -1.02
CA LEU A 43 -31.57 4.29 -0.54
C LEU A 43 -30.26 4.78 0.07
N ILE A 44 -29.53 5.65 -0.64
CA ILE A 44 -28.28 6.22 -0.15
C ILE A 44 -28.48 7.01 1.15
N LYS A 45 -29.53 7.85 1.23
CA LYS A 45 -29.86 8.59 2.46
C LYS A 45 -30.17 7.65 3.62
N ALA A 46 -30.90 6.57 3.38
CA ALA A 46 -31.21 5.56 4.40
C ALA A 46 -29.95 4.84 4.90
N LEU A 47 -28.97 4.56 4.03
CA LEU A 47 -27.70 3.97 4.44
C LEU A 47 -26.90 4.88 5.39
N PHE A 48 -26.90 6.20 5.12
CA PHE A 48 -26.28 7.17 6.04
C PHE A 48 -27.02 7.23 7.39
N ALA A 49 -28.36 7.32 7.37
CA ALA A 49 -29.15 7.34 8.59
C ALA A 49 -28.97 6.05 9.42
N TYR A 50 -28.81 4.91 8.74
CA TYR A 50 -28.50 3.64 9.40
C TYR A 50 -27.14 3.67 10.11
N VAL A 51 -26.09 4.17 9.45
CA VAL A 51 -24.75 4.18 10.05
C VAL A 51 -24.59 5.23 11.14
N ASP A 52 -25.23 6.39 10.99
CA ASP A 52 -25.12 7.46 11.98
C ASP A 52 -26.06 7.26 13.19
N GLU A 53 -27.28 6.77 12.96
CA GLU A 53 -28.36 6.74 13.97
C GLU A 53 -28.90 5.33 14.25
N GLY A 54 -28.50 4.32 13.48
CA GLY A 54 -29.06 2.96 13.58
C GLY A 54 -30.47 2.83 13.02
N GLN A 55 -30.97 3.84 12.30
CA GLN A 55 -32.35 3.88 11.84
C GLN A 55 -32.56 2.92 10.66
N LEU A 56 -33.62 2.12 10.75
CA LEU A 56 -34.07 1.28 9.63
C LEU A 56 -35.05 2.07 8.76
N PRO A 57 -34.88 2.07 7.43
CA PRO A 57 -35.82 2.71 6.52
C PRO A 57 -37.12 1.91 6.43
N ASP A 58 -38.21 2.62 6.14
CA ASP A 58 -39.49 2.00 5.78
C ASP A 58 -39.59 1.87 4.26
N PHE A 59 -38.82 0.93 3.71
CA PHE A 59 -38.88 0.57 2.29
C PHE A 59 -39.75 -0.66 2.08
N ASN A 60 -40.39 -0.75 0.91
CA ASN A 60 -41.11 -1.93 0.48
C ASN A 60 -40.34 -2.68 -0.62
N GLY A 61 -40.65 -3.97 -0.77
CA GLY A 61 -40.23 -4.77 -1.92
C GLY A 61 -38.71 -4.81 -2.18
N PRO A 62 -38.27 -4.67 -3.46
CA PRO A 62 -36.86 -4.81 -3.85
C PRO A 62 -35.90 -3.84 -3.15
N MET A 63 -36.37 -2.65 -2.79
CA MET A 63 -35.55 -1.61 -2.18
C MET A 63 -35.12 -1.99 -0.75
N MET A 64 -36.02 -2.61 0.02
CA MET A 64 -35.70 -3.14 1.34
C MET A 64 -34.72 -4.32 1.25
N SER A 65 -34.88 -5.17 0.24
CA SER A 65 -33.96 -6.29 0.00
C SER A 65 -32.54 -5.78 -0.30
N LEU A 66 -32.40 -4.81 -1.20
CA LEU A 66 -31.11 -4.22 -1.54
C LEU A 66 -30.49 -3.50 -0.33
N PHE A 67 -31.28 -2.72 0.41
CA PHE A 67 -30.83 -2.11 1.67
C PHE A 67 -30.31 -3.16 2.65
N THR A 68 -31.01 -4.29 2.82
CA THR A 68 -30.63 -5.35 3.76
C THR A 68 -29.32 -6.02 3.38
N VAL A 69 -29.09 -6.25 2.09
CA VAL A 69 -27.83 -6.81 1.58
C VAL A 69 -26.68 -5.85 1.87
N ILE A 70 -26.82 -4.57 1.50
CA ILE A 70 -25.79 -3.55 1.71
C ILE A 70 -25.54 -3.32 3.20
N ARG A 71 -26.59 -3.29 4.03
CA ARG A 71 -26.50 -3.18 5.49
C ARG A 71 -25.64 -4.30 6.08
N THR A 72 -25.93 -5.55 5.72
CA THR A 72 -25.20 -6.72 6.22
C THR A 72 -23.71 -6.66 5.84
N GLN A 73 -23.40 -6.14 4.65
CA GLN A 73 -22.03 -5.90 4.23
C GLN A 73 -21.35 -4.81 5.08
N ILE A 74 -22.04 -3.69 5.34
CA ILE A 74 -21.52 -2.61 6.18
C ILE A 74 -21.18 -3.15 7.58
N ASP A 75 -22.10 -3.88 8.21
CA ASP A 75 -21.91 -4.46 9.54
C ASP A 75 -20.66 -5.34 9.61
N ARG A 76 -20.51 -6.24 8.63
CA ARG A 76 -19.34 -7.12 8.50
C ARG A 76 -18.04 -6.32 8.35
N SER A 77 -18.06 -5.26 7.55
CA SER A 77 -16.88 -4.42 7.31
C SER A 77 -16.48 -3.63 8.57
N HIS A 78 -17.45 -3.13 9.33
CA HIS A 78 -17.26 -2.43 10.59
C HIS A 78 -16.67 -3.36 11.64
N GLU A 79 -17.22 -4.57 11.78
CA GLU A 79 -16.70 -5.57 12.71
C GLU A 79 -15.27 -5.99 12.38
N ALA A 80 -14.99 -6.24 11.09
CA ALA A 80 -13.63 -6.57 10.64
C ALA A 80 -12.63 -5.44 10.93
N TYR A 81 -13.02 -4.18 10.69
CA TYR A 81 -12.20 -3.02 11.00
C TYR A 81 -11.95 -2.88 12.51
N LYS A 82 -13.00 -3.02 13.32
CA LYS A 82 -12.92 -2.99 14.78
C LYS A 82 -11.97 -4.06 15.32
N ALA A 83 -12.10 -5.31 14.85
CA ALA A 83 -11.21 -6.40 15.23
C ALA A 83 -9.75 -6.13 14.82
N LYS A 84 -9.52 -5.52 13.66
CA LYS A 84 -8.18 -5.08 13.22
C LYS A 84 -7.61 -4.00 14.15
N CYS A 85 -8.41 -3.00 14.50
CA CYS A 85 -8.00 -1.94 15.43
C CYS A 85 -7.66 -2.50 16.82
N GLU A 86 -8.43 -3.46 17.32
CA GLU A 86 -8.19 -4.10 18.62
C GLU A 86 -6.89 -4.91 18.63
N ARG A 87 -6.66 -5.74 17.61
CA ARG A 87 -5.38 -6.46 17.46
C ARG A 87 -4.20 -5.49 17.37
N ASN A 88 -4.32 -4.45 16.55
CA ASN A 88 -3.25 -3.48 16.39
C ASN A 88 -2.97 -2.70 17.69
N SER A 89 -4.01 -2.32 18.43
CA SER A 89 -3.90 -1.69 19.74
C SER A 89 -3.22 -2.61 20.77
N ALA A 90 -3.58 -3.90 20.81
CA ALA A 90 -2.93 -4.88 21.67
C ALA A 90 -1.45 -5.07 21.31
N ASN A 91 -1.13 -5.15 20.02
CA ASN A 91 0.25 -5.25 19.55
C ASN A 91 1.08 -4.01 19.87
N ALA A 92 0.51 -2.81 19.72
CA ALA A 92 1.16 -1.57 20.11
C ALA A 92 1.48 -1.57 21.61
N LYS A 93 0.51 -1.93 22.47
CA LYS A 93 0.73 -2.03 23.92
C LYS A 93 1.86 -3.01 24.28
N LYS A 94 1.90 -4.18 23.64
CA LYS A 94 2.98 -5.17 23.82
C LYS A 94 4.35 -4.58 23.44
N ARG A 95 4.43 -3.88 22.30
CA ARG A 95 5.67 -3.21 21.86
C ARG A 95 6.13 -2.13 22.84
N PHE A 96 5.21 -1.31 23.34
CA PHE A 96 5.54 -0.31 24.36
C PHE A 96 6.04 -0.95 25.65
N ALA A 97 5.40 -2.02 26.14
CA ALA A 97 5.81 -2.71 27.37
C ALA A 97 7.26 -3.20 27.31
N VAL A 98 7.66 -3.83 26.20
CA VAL A 98 9.04 -4.32 25.97
C VAL A 98 10.04 -3.16 25.96
N HIS A 99 9.68 -2.04 25.33
CA HIS A 99 10.56 -0.87 25.24
C HIS A 99 10.67 -0.08 26.56
N SER A 100 9.67 -0.16 27.43
CA SER A 100 9.73 0.42 28.79
C SER A 100 10.53 -0.45 29.77
N THR A 101 10.52 -1.77 29.63
CA THR A 101 11.35 -2.66 30.48
C THR A 101 12.84 -2.58 30.14
N SER A 102 13.20 -2.30 28.89
CA SER A 102 14.60 -2.05 28.50
C SER A 102 15.10 -0.65 28.87
N ALA A 103 14.21 0.31 29.17
CA ALA A 103 14.58 1.66 29.58
C ALA A 103 14.96 1.78 31.07
N THR A 104 14.71 0.75 31.90
CA THR A 104 15.08 0.77 33.33
C THR A 104 16.45 0.11 33.60
N ALA A 105 17.13 -0.41 32.58
CA ALA A 105 18.47 -0.98 32.69
C ALA A 105 19.48 -0.21 31.82
N SER A 106 19.73 1.06 32.15
CA SER A 106 20.92 1.76 31.67
C SER A 106 21.36 2.86 32.65
N SER A 107 21.94 2.43 33.77
CA SER A 107 23.13 3.10 34.32
C SER A 107 24.28 2.14 34.12
N GLY A 108 24.99 2.28 33.01
CA GLY A 108 26.15 1.46 32.69
C GLY A 108 26.57 1.68 31.25
N ASN A 109 27.64 2.45 31.05
CA ASN A 109 28.32 2.64 29.77
C ASN A 109 28.58 1.28 29.08
N PRO A 110 28.36 1.14 27.76
CA PRO A 110 28.83 -0.04 27.06
C PRO A 110 30.34 0.10 26.79
N SER A 111 31.15 -0.56 27.62
CA SER A 111 32.53 -0.91 27.27
C SER A 111 32.49 -2.09 26.30
N GLN A 112 33.28 -2.01 25.24
CA GLN A 112 33.46 -3.08 24.25
C GLN A 112 33.79 -4.43 24.90
N ALA A 113 33.20 -5.51 24.37
CA ALA A 113 33.79 -6.83 24.39
C ALA A 113 33.21 -7.66 23.22
N ASN A 114 34.11 -8.28 22.46
CA ASN A 114 33.77 -9.34 21.51
C ASN A 114 33.43 -10.64 22.28
N VAL A 115 33.11 -11.66 21.49
CA VAL A 115 33.01 -13.10 21.80
C VAL A 115 31.60 -13.67 21.60
N SER A 116 31.59 -14.55 20.61
CA SER A 116 30.58 -15.50 20.20
C SER A 116 30.14 -16.41 21.35
N GLU A 117 28.84 -16.56 21.57
CA GLU A 117 28.16 -17.85 21.78
C GLU A 117 26.68 -17.65 22.15
N ARG A 118 25.86 -18.63 21.73
CA ARG A 118 24.50 -18.97 22.22
C ARG A 118 23.31 -18.51 21.37
N MET A 119 23.09 -19.25 20.28
CA MET A 119 21.74 -19.48 19.72
C MET A 119 20.87 -20.20 20.77
N PRO A 120 19.63 -19.78 21.05
CA PRO A 120 18.70 -20.55 21.86
C PRO A 120 18.17 -21.77 21.07
N PRO A 121 17.99 -22.94 21.71
CA PRO A 121 17.49 -24.13 21.04
C PRO A 121 15.99 -24.00 20.73
N HIS A 122 15.64 -24.48 19.56
CA HIS A 122 14.32 -24.70 18.98
C HIS A 122 13.47 -25.61 19.88
N THR A 123 12.59 -25.02 20.69
CA THR A 123 11.52 -25.78 21.35
C THR A 123 10.35 -25.96 20.39
N GLY A 124 10.21 -27.18 19.86
CA GLY A 124 9.04 -27.62 19.11
C GLY A 124 7.80 -27.63 19.99
N ALA A 125 6.80 -26.84 19.60
CA ALA A 125 5.44 -26.95 20.11
C ALA A 125 4.54 -27.30 18.93
N SER A 126 4.18 -28.59 18.87
CA SER A 126 3.12 -29.08 18.00
C SER A 126 1.80 -28.41 18.44
N LEU A 127 1.14 -27.70 17.53
CA LEU A 127 -0.24 -27.26 17.70
C LEU A 127 -1.09 -27.90 16.59
N PRO A 128 -2.31 -28.40 16.91
CA PRO A 128 -3.10 -29.19 16.00
C PRO A 128 -3.74 -28.33 14.91
N ASN A 129 -3.69 -28.82 13.68
CA ASN A 129 -4.41 -28.28 12.53
C ASN A 129 -5.89 -28.70 12.60
N PRO A 130 -6.87 -27.79 12.67
CA PRO A 130 -8.27 -28.12 12.46
C PRO A 130 -8.66 -27.66 11.06
N ASN A 131 -8.46 -28.51 10.06
CA ASN A 131 -9.34 -28.47 8.89
C ASN A 131 -9.50 -29.87 8.30
N GLN A 132 -10.59 -30.54 8.70
CA GLN A 132 -11.11 -31.72 8.05
C GLN A 132 -12.05 -31.26 6.91
N ASN A 133 -11.69 -31.67 5.69
CA ASN A 133 -12.42 -31.77 4.41
C ASN A 133 -13.87 -32.31 4.55
N PRO A 134 -14.82 -32.23 3.56
CA PRO A 134 -14.67 -32.69 2.14
C PRO A 134 -15.53 -31.89 1.10
N ILE A 135 -15.43 -32.06 -0.24
CA ILE A 135 -15.83 -33.22 -1.08
C ILE A 135 -15.25 -33.08 -2.51
N PRO A 136 -15.02 -34.20 -3.24
CA PRO A 136 -14.36 -34.27 -4.56
C PRO A 136 -15.30 -34.52 -5.78
N ASN A 137 -14.69 -34.35 -6.97
CA ASN A 137 -14.97 -34.91 -8.32
C ASN A 137 -16.04 -34.22 -9.22
N PRO A 138 -15.88 -34.18 -10.57
CA PRO A 138 -15.72 -35.36 -11.44
C PRO A 138 -14.58 -35.30 -12.49
N GLY A 139 -14.14 -36.47 -12.95
CA GLY A 139 -13.20 -36.66 -14.05
C GLY A 139 -13.84 -36.73 -15.44
N ILE A 140 -12.95 -37.01 -16.41
CA ILE A 140 -13.04 -37.41 -17.84
C ILE A 140 -11.92 -36.59 -18.53
N ASP A 141 -10.71 -37.14 -18.68
CA ASP A 141 -10.27 -38.02 -19.78
C ASP A 141 -10.55 -37.43 -21.16
N ASP A 142 -9.50 -37.01 -21.84
CA ASP A 142 -9.21 -37.41 -23.22
C ASP A 142 -7.93 -36.70 -23.66
N GLY A 143 -6.95 -37.52 -24.04
CA GLY A 143 -5.64 -37.08 -24.46
C GLY A 143 -5.66 -36.33 -25.79
N ALA A 144 -4.77 -35.35 -25.90
CA ALA A 144 -4.20 -34.95 -27.17
C ALA A 144 -2.81 -34.36 -26.93
N ASP A 145 -1.84 -35.23 -27.13
CA ASP A 145 -0.55 -34.97 -27.75
C ASP A 145 -0.42 -33.60 -28.43
N THR A 146 0.55 -32.81 -27.99
CA THR A 146 1.41 -32.04 -28.91
C THR A 146 2.66 -31.61 -28.18
N HIS A 147 3.70 -32.44 -28.37
CA HIS A 147 5.09 -32.02 -28.31
C HIS A 147 5.30 -30.68 -29.04
N ILE A 148 5.62 -29.63 -28.28
CA ILE A 148 6.55 -28.60 -28.74
C ILE A 148 7.65 -28.49 -27.69
N ILE A 149 8.73 -29.18 -28.02
CA ILE A 149 10.05 -29.02 -27.45
C ILE A 149 10.45 -27.55 -27.65
N ASN A 150 10.62 -26.83 -26.56
CA ASN A 150 11.66 -25.81 -26.48
C ASN A 150 12.59 -26.23 -25.34
N ASP A 151 13.52 -27.11 -25.70
CA ASP A 151 14.81 -27.22 -25.05
C ASP A 151 15.46 -25.84 -25.09
N THR A 152 15.27 -25.08 -24.03
CA THR A 152 16.26 -24.11 -23.59
C THR A 152 16.65 -24.57 -22.21
N GLU A 153 17.74 -25.33 -22.19
CA GLU A 153 18.58 -25.62 -21.04
C GLU A 153 18.52 -24.44 -20.08
N VAL A 154 17.75 -24.59 -18.99
CA VAL A 154 17.74 -23.62 -17.90
C VAL A 154 19.07 -23.82 -17.20
N VAL A 155 20.09 -23.13 -17.68
CA VAL A 155 21.26 -22.81 -16.88
C VAL A 155 20.70 -22.13 -15.64
N GLU A 156 20.75 -22.81 -14.50
CA GLU A 156 20.58 -22.18 -13.20
C GLU A 156 21.75 -21.21 -13.05
N ASP A 157 21.58 -20.01 -13.61
CA ASP A 157 22.52 -18.92 -13.45
C ASP A 157 22.60 -18.64 -11.94
N GLU A 158 23.63 -19.17 -11.27
CA GLU A 158 23.94 -18.89 -9.86
C GLU A 158 23.96 -17.37 -9.57
N GLU A 159 24.13 -16.57 -10.63
CA GLU A 159 24.06 -15.12 -10.62
C GLU A 159 22.72 -14.56 -10.15
N TYR A 160 21.60 -15.25 -10.38
CA TYR A 160 20.26 -14.81 -10.00
C TYR A 160 19.67 -15.58 -8.81
N SER A 161 20.50 -16.28 -8.04
CA SER A 161 20.05 -16.99 -6.84
C SER A 161 19.49 -16.02 -5.79
N PHE A 162 18.44 -16.46 -5.09
CA PHE A 162 17.87 -15.72 -3.96
C PHE A 162 18.92 -15.46 -2.88
N ASP A 163 19.75 -16.45 -2.57
CA ASP A 163 20.73 -16.37 -1.49
C ASP A 163 21.78 -15.28 -1.79
N LYS A 164 22.17 -15.14 -3.06
CA LYS A 164 23.11 -14.10 -3.50
C LYS A 164 22.53 -12.69 -3.35
N ILE A 165 21.29 -12.45 -3.77
CA ILE A 165 20.67 -11.12 -3.62
C ILE A 165 20.33 -10.81 -2.16
N TRP A 166 20.00 -11.83 -1.38
CA TRP A 166 19.71 -11.71 0.04
C TRP A 166 20.94 -11.21 0.80
N ASP A 167 22.08 -11.87 0.58
CA ASP A 167 23.36 -11.49 1.15
C ASP A 167 23.85 -10.13 0.64
N LEU A 168 23.68 -9.85 -0.66
CA LEU A 168 24.03 -8.56 -1.25
C LEU A 168 23.23 -7.40 -0.63
N TYR A 169 21.95 -7.60 -0.35
CA TYR A 169 21.09 -6.61 0.27
C TYR A 169 21.46 -6.36 1.75
N ASP A 170 22.02 -7.38 2.41
CA ASP A 170 22.53 -7.34 3.78
C ASP A 170 21.47 -6.79 4.76
N LYS A 171 20.20 -7.16 4.57
CA LYS A 171 19.12 -6.89 5.52
C LYS A 171 18.15 -8.05 5.64
N HIS A 172 18.61 -9.09 6.33
CA HIS A 172 17.89 -10.34 6.49
C HIS A 172 16.71 -10.24 7.48
N VAL A 173 15.63 -9.58 7.08
CA VAL A 173 14.41 -9.38 7.88
C VAL A 173 13.19 -9.66 7.01
N GLY A 174 12.35 -10.62 7.44
CA GLY A 174 11.12 -10.99 6.74
C GLY A 174 10.88 -12.50 6.76
N ASN A 175 9.81 -12.95 6.11
CA ASN A 175 9.56 -14.38 5.89
C ASN A 175 10.35 -14.86 4.67
N VAL A 176 11.43 -15.59 4.92
CA VAL A 176 12.37 -16.06 3.88
C VAL A 176 11.68 -16.94 2.83
N GLU A 177 10.76 -17.82 3.25
CA GLU A 177 10.05 -18.72 2.33
C GLU A 177 9.21 -17.92 1.33
N SER A 178 8.42 -16.97 1.83
CA SER A 178 7.59 -16.10 0.99
C SER A 178 8.43 -15.22 0.06
N LEU A 179 9.58 -14.75 0.52
CA LEU A 179 10.51 -13.97 -0.30
C LEU A 179 11.18 -14.82 -1.38
N ARG A 180 11.54 -16.06 -1.07
CA ARG A 180 12.09 -17.02 -2.04
C ARG A 180 11.06 -17.35 -3.12
N THR A 181 9.80 -17.60 -2.74
CA THR A 181 8.71 -17.78 -3.70
C THR A 181 8.53 -16.54 -4.58
N THR A 182 8.48 -15.36 -3.97
CA THR A 182 8.33 -14.09 -4.72
C THR A 182 9.49 -13.89 -5.69
N TRP A 183 10.74 -14.12 -5.26
CA TRP A 183 11.92 -14.03 -6.11
C TRP A 183 11.88 -15.05 -7.26
N ALA A 184 11.45 -16.28 -7.00
CA ALA A 184 11.33 -17.32 -8.02
C ALA A 184 10.34 -16.92 -9.14
N THR A 185 9.25 -16.22 -8.80
CA THR A 185 8.25 -15.74 -9.78
C THR A 185 8.74 -14.60 -10.69
N LEU A 186 9.84 -13.92 -10.36
CA LEU A 186 10.36 -12.82 -11.17
C LEU A 186 11.05 -13.32 -12.45
N SER A 187 10.87 -12.59 -13.54
CA SER A 187 11.58 -12.86 -14.80
C SER A 187 13.09 -12.57 -14.67
N ALA A 188 13.91 -13.21 -15.51
CA ALA A 188 15.37 -12.98 -15.52
C ALA A 188 15.74 -11.50 -15.71
N ASN A 189 14.99 -10.77 -16.55
CA ASN A 189 15.19 -9.34 -16.76
C ASN A 189 14.90 -8.51 -15.50
N GLU A 190 13.86 -8.84 -14.75
CA GLU A 190 13.56 -8.18 -13.47
C GLU A 190 14.63 -8.48 -12.43
N LYS A 191 15.05 -9.74 -12.30
CA LYS A 191 16.12 -10.13 -11.38
C LYS A 191 17.41 -9.36 -11.66
N ARG A 192 17.79 -9.20 -12.94
CA ARG A 192 18.94 -8.38 -13.36
C ARG A 192 18.80 -6.92 -12.97
N LYS A 193 17.66 -6.29 -13.28
CA LYS A 193 17.39 -4.90 -12.87
C LYS A 193 17.46 -4.71 -11.35
N ILE A 194 16.95 -5.68 -10.60
CA ILE A 194 16.98 -5.64 -9.13
C ILE A 194 18.42 -5.75 -8.62
N ILE A 195 19.21 -6.71 -9.12
CA ILE A 195 20.61 -6.87 -8.72
C ILE A 195 21.38 -5.59 -9.01
N ASP A 196 21.29 -5.08 -10.25
CA ASP A 196 21.95 -3.83 -10.68
C ASP A 196 21.57 -2.67 -9.74
N TYR A 197 20.28 -2.52 -9.45
CA TYR A 197 19.80 -1.49 -8.53
C TYR A 197 20.32 -1.69 -7.09
N VAL A 198 20.28 -2.91 -6.57
CA VAL A 198 20.67 -3.22 -5.19
C VAL A 198 22.16 -2.94 -4.97
N THR A 199 23.04 -3.23 -5.94
CA THR A 199 24.46 -2.90 -5.82
C THR A 199 24.70 -1.41 -5.58
N VAL A 200 23.94 -0.54 -6.26
CA VAL A 200 24.01 0.91 -6.09
C VAL A 200 23.31 1.34 -4.81
N TYR A 201 22.14 0.76 -4.51
CA TYR A 201 21.33 1.08 -3.33
C TYR A 201 22.09 0.84 -2.02
N VAL A 202 22.77 -0.30 -1.90
CA VAL A 202 23.58 -0.65 -0.73
C VAL A 202 24.81 0.25 -0.62
N ARG A 203 25.42 0.64 -1.74
CA ARG A 203 26.56 1.56 -1.77
C ARG A 203 26.17 2.97 -1.30
N VAL A 204 25.00 3.46 -1.71
CA VAL A 204 24.49 4.79 -1.29
C VAL A 204 23.95 4.77 0.13
N ARG A 205 23.47 3.60 0.60
CA ARG A 205 22.96 3.40 1.97
C ARG A 205 23.82 2.38 2.72
N PRO A 206 25.05 2.76 3.12
CA PRO A 206 25.98 1.84 3.78
C PRO A 206 25.41 1.37 5.12
N ASP A 207 24.66 2.21 5.83
CA ASP A 207 24.04 1.84 7.09
C ASP A 207 22.73 1.07 6.86
N ARG A 208 22.78 -0.23 7.17
CA ARG A 208 21.71 -1.22 7.02
C ARG A 208 20.36 -0.78 7.61
N LYS A 209 20.35 -0.03 8.71
CA LYS A 209 19.08 0.33 9.38
C LYS A 209 18.21 1.26 8.53
N TYR A 210 18.81 2.01 7.60
CA TYR A 210 18.11 2.94 6.71
C TYR A 210 17.72 2.34 5.36
N ARG A 211 18.01 1.05 5.12
CA ARG A 211 17.51 0.31 3.96
C ARG A 211 16.07 -0.13 4.23
N LYS A 212 15.21 -0.22 3.20
CA LYS A 212 13.87 -0.81 3.35
C LYS A 212 13.98 -2.29 3.74
N ASN A 213 12.93 -2.90 4.31
CA ASN A 213 12.91 -4.36 4.40
C ASN A 213 12.80 -4.93 2.99
N PHE A 214 13.47 -6.06 2.70
CA PHE A 214 13.50 -6.62 1.35
C PHE A 214 12.09 -6.96 0.85
N GLU A 215 11.21 -7.42 1.73
CA GLU A 215 9.78 -7.62 1.46
C GLU A 215 9.10 -6.36 0.91
N ASN A 216 9.28 -5.22 1.60
CA ASN A 216 8.74 -3.94 1.15
C ASN A 216 9.44 -3.46 -0.14
N PHE A 217 10.74 -3.75 -0.28
CA PHE A 217 11.51 -3.40 -1.47
C PHE A 217 10.92 -4.10 -2.72
N LEU A 218 10.64 -5.41 -2.62
CA LEU A 218 10.02 -6.22 -3.66
C LEU A 218 8.57 -5.80 -3.92
N ALA A 219 7.75 -5.70 -2.86
CA ALA A 219 6.33 -5.36 -2.97
C ALA A 219 6.08 -3.99 -3.61
N CYS A 220 6.93 -2.99 -3.30
CA CYS A 220 6.81 -1.64 -3.85
C CYS A 220 7.55 -1.43 -5.17
N ARG A 221 8.14 -2.48 -5.75
CA ARG A 221 8.99 -2.41 -6.95
C ARG A 221 9.97 -1.23 -6.90
N THR A 222 10.73 -1.15 -5.81
CA THR A 222 11.51 0.06 -5.47
C THR A 222 12.53 0.43 -6.55
N TRP A 223 13.06 -0.55 -7.28
CA TRP A 223 13.99 -0.34 -8.39
C TRP A 223 13.38 0.42 -9.58
N GLU A 224 12.05 0.50 -9.69
CA GLU A 224 11.34 1.28 -10.71
C GLU A 224 10.87 2.63 -10.20
N THR A 225 10.50 2.70 -8.92
CA THR A 225 9.82 3.86 -8.34
C THR A 225 10.75 4.88 -7.71
N GLU A 226 11.94 4.47 -7.28
CA GLU A 226 12.91 5.34 -6.59
C GLU A 226 14.25 5.38 -7.35
N PRO A 227 14.44 6.28 -8.34
CA PRO A 227 15.72 6.45 -9.01
C PRO A 227 16.78 6.97 -8.01
N ILE A 228 17.94 6.32 -7.98
CA ILE A 228 19.05 6.72 -7.09
C ILE A 228 19.88 7.80 -7.79
N ASN A 229 19.89 9.02 -7.26
CA ASN A 229 20.76 10.09 -7.74
C ASN A 229 22.12 9.98 -7.04
N GLN A 230 23.21 9.89 -7.81
CA GLN A 230 24.58 9.76 -7.26
C GLN A 230 25.02 10.95 -6.38
N THR A 231 24.28 12.06 -6.39
CA THR A 231 24.51 13.23 -5.54
C THR A 231 24.13 13.01 -4.07
N ASP A 232 23.43 11.92 -3.74
CA ASP A 232 22.91 11.64 -2.40
C ASP A 232 23.96 11.03 -1.45
N ARG A 233 25.22 11.49 -1.56
CA ARG A 233 26.32 11.10 -0.63
C ARG A 233 26.03 11.42 0.84
N ASN A 234 25.07 12.30 1.11
CA ASN A 234 24.55 12.54 2.45
C ASN A 234 23.10 12.08 2.53
N GLY A 235 22.85 11.06 3.36
CA GLY A 235 21.54 10.49 3.58
C GLY A 235 20.49 11.54 3.95
N SER A 236 19.68 11.92 2.97
CA SER A 236 18.40 12.58 3.20
C SER A 236 17.31 11.51 3.31
N ASN A 237 17.22 10.90 4.49
CA ASN A 237 15.99 10.23 4.90
C ASN A 237 14.97 11.32 5.27
N ASN A 238 14.29 11.86 4.27
CA ASN A 238 12.92 12.39 4.37
C ASN A 238 12.47 12.90 2.99
N GLN A 239 11.76 12.05 2.24
CA GLN A 239 10.78 12.52 1.25
C GLN A 239 9.45 11.78 1.42
N TYR A 240 8.95 11.75 2.65
CA TYR A 240 7.51 11.65 2.92
C TYR A 240 7.20 12.58 4.10
N GLY A 241 7.28 13.88 3.83
CA GLY A 241 6.95 14.92 4.79
C GLY A 241 6.74 16.26 4.10
N ASN A 242 5.48 16.58 3.81
CA ASN A 242 4.97 17.90 3.45
C ASN A 242 5.74 18.66 2.36
N GLN A 243 5.40 18.42 1.09
CA GLN A 243 5.42 19.53 0.15
C GLN A 243 4.39 20.54 0.65
N SER A 244 4.83 21.71 1.12
CA SER A 244 3.91 22.80 1.44
C SER A 244 3.06 23.10 0.20
N ASN A 245 1.79 23.45 0.41
CA ASN A 245 0.91 23.89 -0.68
C ASN A 245 1.54 25.02 -1.52
N GLU A 246 2.48 25.76 -0.94
CA GLU A 246 3.29 26.77 -1.59
C GLU A 246 4.20 26.20 -2.69
N SER A 247 4.92 25.12 -2.43
CA SER A 247 5.87 24.53 -3.40
C SER A 247 5.15 23.92 -4.62
N ARG A 248 3.94 23.39 -4.40
CA ARG A 248 3.08 22.87 -5.45
C ARG A 248 2.48 23.99 -6.30
N ARG A 249 2.05 25.10 -5.67
CA ARG A 249 1.60 26.32 -6.37
C ARG A 249 2.73 26.94 -7.19
N GLU A 250 3.92 27.04 -6.62
CA GLU A 250 5.08 27.63 -7.28
C GLU A 250 5.55 26.80 -8.49
N THR A 251 5.47 25.47 -8.40
CA THR A 251 5.78 24.57 -9.54
C THR A 251 4.72 24.67 -10.64
N ILE A 252 3.44 24.74 -10.28
CA ILE A 252 2.35 24.98 -11.24
C ILE A 252 2.51 26.36 -11.90
N CYS A 253 2.85 27.39 -11.12
CA CYS A 253 3.13 28.74 -11.62
C CYS A 253 4.33 28.72 -12.58
N ARG A 254 5.45 28.09 -12.23
CA ARG A 254 6.63 27.98 -13.13
C ARG A 254 6.29 27.27 -14.44
N ASN A 255 5.54 26.17 -14.39
CA ASN A 255 5.12 25.44 -15.58
C ASN A 255 4.14 26.26 -16.44
N ALA A 256 3.21 26.98 -15.82
CA ALA A 256 2.28 27.88 -16.50
C ALA A 256 3.01 29.06 -17.16
N THR A 257 3.96 29.70 -16.46
CA THR A 257 4.79 30.78 -17.02
C THR A 257 5.61 30.31 -18.21
N ARG A 258 6.19 29.10 -18.14
CA ARG A 258 6.93 28.50 -19.26
C ARG A 258 6.02 28.21 -20.46
N LEU A 259 4.80 27.72 -20.23
CA LEU A 259 3.83 27.46 -21.30
C LEU A 259 3.37 28.77 -21.96
N ILE A 260 3.08 29.80 -21.17
CA ILE A 260 2.68 31.13 -21.65
C ILE A 260 3.82 31.77 -22.47
N THR A 261 5.06 31.68 -21.99
CA THR A 261 6.24 32.22 -22.71
C THR A 261 6.44 31.50 -24.04
N LYS A 262 6.22 30.18 -24.09
CA LYS A 262 6.32 29.39 -25.31
C LYS A 262 5.24 29.79 -26.32
N LEU A 263 3.98 29.95 -25.87
CA LEU A 263 2.87 30.36 -26.73
C LEU A 263 3.03 31.79 -27.28
N ILE A 264 3.56 32.72 -26.47
CA ILE A 264 3.85 34.09 -26.91
C ILE A 264 5.03 34.12 -27.92
N GLY A 265 6.03 33.26 -27.72
CA GLY A 265 7.11 33.08 -28.69
C GLY A 265 6.63 32.48 -30.02
N GLU A 266 5.68 31.56 -29.96
CA GLU A 266 5.06 30.93 -31.14
C GLU A 266 4.11 31.89 -31.88
N SER A 267 3.38 32.78 -31.18
CA SER A 267 2.51 33.77 -31.82
C SER A 267 3.28 34.89 -32.54
N ASN A 268 4.49 35.23 -32.08
CA ASN A 268 5.33 36.25 -32.71
C ASN A 268 6.12 35.72 -33.92
N ALA A 269 6.24 34.40 -34.07
CA ALA A 269 6.87 33.79 -35.24
C ALA A 269 5.93 33.69 -36.46
N THR A 270 4.62 33.88 -36.27
CA THR A 270 3.59 33.76 -37.33
C THR A 270 3.17 35.12 -37.91
N SER A 271 3.69 36.25 -37.40
CA SER A 271 3.31 37.61 -37.83
C SER A 271 4.35 38.32 -38.72
N VAL A 272 5.28 37.59 -39.36
CA VAL A 272 6.19 38.17 -40.36
C VAL A 272 6.14 37.30 -41.60
N GLY A 273 5.13 37.51 -42.45
CA GLY A 273 5.04 36.78 -43.70
C GLY A 273 3.79 36.96 -44.54
N GLU A 274 3.06 38.09 -44.47
CA GLU A 274 2.11 38.42 -45.55
C GLU A 274 1.76 39.92 -45.55
N THR A 275 2.51 40.70 -46.32
CA THR A 275 2.06 41.99 -46.85
C THR A 275 2.37 42.01 -48.34
N THR A 276 1.36 41.65 -49.11
CA THR A 276 1.21 41.98 -50.52
C THR A 276 1.02 43.49 -50.68
N GLU A 277 1.81 44.12 -51.53
CA GLU A 277 1.43 45.40 -52.16
C GLU A 277 1.52 45.20 -53.68
N GLU A 278 0.39 44.82 -54.28
CA GLU A 278 0.09 45.12 -55.68
C GLU A 278 -0.30 46.61 -55.75
N THR A 279 0.52 47.41 -56.43
CA THR A 279 0.15 48.73 -56.91
C THR A 279 -0.38 48.63 -58.33
N PRO A 280 -1.62 49.05 -58.63
CA PRO A 280 -2.02 49.34 -59.99
C PRO A 280 -1.72 50.80 -60.31
N ASN A 281 -1.06 51.09 -61.43
CA ASN A 281 -1.37 52.27 -62.23
C ASN A 281 -0.65 52.28 -63.58
N ASN A 282 -1.50 52.38 -64.62
CA ASN A 282 -1.31 52.92 -65.96
C ASN A 282 -0.54 52.07 -67.00
#